data_AF-A0ABD1PJE4-F1
#
_entry.id   AF-A0ABD1PJE4-F1
#
_cell.length_a   1.000
_cell.length_b   1.000
_cell.length_c   1.000
_cell.angle_alpha   90.00
_cell.angle_beta   90.00
_cell.angle_gamma   90.00
#
_symmetry.space_group_name_H-M   'P 1'
#
loop_
_entity.id
_entity.type
_entity.pdbx_description
1 polymer ?
#
loop_
_entity_poly.entity_id
_entity_poly.type
_entity_poly.pdbx_seq_one_letter_code
_entity_poly.pdbx_strand_id
1 'polypeptide(L)'
;MKENKGNPLQLSSLNHISLVCKSVEESTDFYENILGFVPVRRPGSLKFDGSWLFGHGIGIHLLQSENPESMTKKTVINPKDNHISFQCESMGMVEKKLTEMGIHYVRQRVEEGGIYVDQLFFHDPDGFMIEICNCDDLPVIPLAGEMIRSCSRINLQMIQQPHIQVRVQP
;
A
#
# COMPACT_ATOMS: atom_id res chain seq x y z
N MET A 1 21.15 -27.59 -10.75
CA MET A 1 20.07 -26.63 -11.05
C MET A 1 18.99 -26.81 -10.01
N LYS A 2 18.68 -25.79 -9.19
CA LYS A 2 17.49 -25.84 -8.33
C LYS A 2 16.28 -25.65 -9.24
N GLU A 3 15.34 -26.59 -9.22
CA GLU A 3 14.05 -26.40 -9.90
C GLU A 3 13.41 -25.12 -9.38
N ASN A 4 13.08 -24.22 -10.30
CA ASN A 4 12.27 -23.07 -9.98
C ASN A 4 10.86 -23.56 -9.65
N LYS A 5 10.52 -23.64 -8.36
CA LYS A 5 9.25 -24.20 -7.88
C LYS A 5 8.03 -23.31 -8.17
N GLY A 6 8.17 -22.33 -9.07
CA GLY A 6 7.11 -21.41 -9.49
C GLY A 6 6.46 -20.71 -8.29
N ASN A 7 5.17 -20.44 -8.42
CA ASN A 7 4.32 -19.91 -7.33
C ASN A 7 3.59 -21.09 -6.65
N PRO A 8 4.16 -21.72 -5.60
CA PRO A 8 3.64 -22.97 -5.03
C PRO A 8 2.27 -22.82 -4.39
N LEU A 9 1.94 -21.61 -3.92
CA LEU A 9 0.67 -21.30 -3.28
C LEU A 9 -0.32 -20.63 -4.25
N GLN A 10 0.07 -20.41 -5.50
CA GLN A 10 -0.74 -19.74 -6.52
C GLN A 10 -1.30 -18.38 -6.06
N LEU A 11 -0.51 -17.63 -5.28
CA LEU A 11 -0.90 -16.30 -4.78
C LEU A 11 -0.94 -15.30 -5.93
N SER A 12 -1.98 -14.47 -5.99
CA SER A 12 -2.14 -13.46 -7.04
C SER A 12 -1.64 -12.07 -6.63
N SER A 13 -1.90 -11.66 -5.39
CA SER A 13 -1.54 -10.32 -4.88
C SER A 13 -1.56 -10.28 -3.35
N LEU A 14 -1.02 -9.19 -2.79
CA LEU A 14 -1.34 -8.80 -1.43
C LEU A 14 -2.83 -8.42 -1.36
N ASN A 15 -3.58 -9.01 -0.43
CA ASN A 15 -5.02 -8.75 -0.29
C ASN A 15 -5.29 -7.60 0.69
N HIS A 16 -4.76 -7.70 1.90
CA HIS A 16 -4.87 -6.67 2.93
C HIS A 16 -3.72 -6.76 3.93
N ILE A 17 -3.54 -5.70 4.70
CA ILE A 17 -2.76 -5.70 5.95
C ILE A 17 -3.69 -5.55 7.14
N SER A 18 -3.24 -6.02 8.30
CA SER A 18 -3.98 -5.93 9.55
C SER A 18 -3.17 -5.09 10.53
N LEU A 19 -3.78 -4.06 11.09
CA LEU A 19 -3.15 -3.14 12.04
C LEU A 19 -4.00 -3.06 13.31
N VAL A 20 -3.35 -3.28 14.45
CA VAL A 20 -3.95 -3.02 15.76
C VAL A 20 -3.69 -1.57 16.11
N CYS A 21 -4.74 -0.85 16.47
CA CYS A 21 -4.72 0.58 16.72
C CYS A 21 -5.29 0.93 18.10
N LYS A 22 -4.88 2.07 18.65
CA LYS A 22 -5.44 2.58 19.90
C LYS A 22 -6.88 3.03 19.71
N SER A 23 -7.13 3.74 18.62
CA SER A 23 -8.44 4.29 18.24
C SER A 23 -8.73 3.99 16.76
N VAL A 24 -9.83 3.26 16.52
CA VAL A 24 -10.30 2.97 15.16
C VAL A 24 -10.73 4.25 14.46
N GLU A 25 -11.30 5.21 15.18
CA GLU A 25 -11.71 6.50 14.64
C GLU A 25 -10.51 7.32 14.14
N GLU A 26 -9.49 7.52 15.00
CA GLU A 26 -8.28 8.28 14.64
C GLU A 26 -7.51 7.61 13.50
N SER A 27 -7.39 6.28 13.54
CA SER A 27 -6.76 5.53 12.46
C SER A 27 -7.55 5.61 11.16
N THR A 28 -8.88 5.46 11.22
CA THR A 28 -9.74 5.58 10.02
C THR A 28 -9.58 6.96 9.40
N ASP A 29 -9.65 8.03 10.20
CA ASP A 29 -9.46 9.40 9.74
C ASP A 29 -8.10 9.59 9.06
N PHE A 30 -7.03 9.10 9.67
CA PHE A 30 -5.69 9.18 9.08
C PHE A 30 -5.61 8.43 7.73
N TYR A 31 -6.02 7.17 7.69
CA TYR A 31 -5.90 6.37 6.46
C TYR A 31 -6.81 6.89 5.34
N GLU A 32 -7.97 7.44 5.67
CA GLU A 32 -8.89 8.07 4.73
C GLU A 32 -8.36 9.41 4.23
N ASN A 33 -8.07 10.35 5.14
CA ASN A 33 -7.80 11.73 4.78
C ASN A 33 -6.34 12.01 4.41
N ILE A 34 -5.40 11.22 4.92
CA ILE A 34 -3.96 11.39 4.64
C ILE A 34 -3.52 10.46 3.52
N LEU A 35 -3.91 9.18 3.56
CA LEU A 35 -3.50 8.18 2.57
C LEU A 35 -4.54 7.90 1.48
N GLY A 36 -5.73 8.49 1.56
CA GLY A 36 -6.75 8.40 0.50
C GLY A 36 -7.44 7.04 0.41
N PHE A 37 -7.50 6.27 1.49
CA PHE A 37 -8.30 5.05 1.54
C PHE A 37 -9.79 5.38 1.68
N VAL A 38 -10.66 4.43 1.33
CA VAL A 38 -12.11 4.57 1.49
C VAL A 38 -12.62 3.54 2.49
N PRO A 39 -13.41 3.92 3.50
CA PRO A 39 -14.09 2.96 4.37
C PRO A 39 -15.07 2.10 3.57
N VAL A 40 -15.04 0.79 3.80
CA VAL A 40 -15.93 -0.18 3.16
C VAL A 40 -16.69 -1.01 4.18
N ARG A 41 -17.76 -1.66 3.70
CA ARG A 41 -18.64 -2.46 4.56
C ARG A 41 -17.85 -3.59 5.24
N ARG A 42 -17.88 -3.58 6.57
CA ARG A 42 -17.31 -4.64 7.40
C ARG A 42 -18.24 -5.86 7.48
N PRO A 43 -17.70 -7.10 7.40
CA PRO A 43 -18.49 -8.30 7.66
C PRO A 43 -19.08 -8.31 9.07
N GLY A 44 -20.40 -8.54 9.18
CA GLY A 44 -21.11 -8.53 10.46
C GLY A 44 -20.77 -9.69 11.40
N SER A 45 -20.03 -10.71 10.93
CA SER A 45 -19.54 -11.81 11.75
C SER A 45 -18.37 -11.42 12.66
N LEU A 46 -17.69 -10.31 12.38
CA LEU A 46 -16.58 -9.81 13.18
C LEU A 46 -17.12 -9.02 14.38
N LYS A 47 -16.89 -9.54 15.60
CA LYS A 47 -17.52 -9.07 16.84
C LYS A 47 -16.57 -8.26 17.75
N PHE A 48 -15.64 -7.53 17.15
CA PHE A 48 -14.73 -6.59 17.82
C PHE A 48 -14.84 -5.20 17.18
N ASP A 49 -14.33 -4.16 17.84
CA ASP A 49 -14.29 -2.82 17.28
C ASP A 49 -13.19 -2.71 16.22
N GLY A 50 -13.56 -2.25 15.02
CA GLY A 50 -12.66 -2.24 13.89
C GLY A 50 -13.28 -1.62 12.64
N SER A 51 -12.42 -1.28 11.69
CA SER A 51 -12.80 -0.69 10.41
C SER A 51 -12.15 -1.47 9.26
N TRP A 52 -12.82 -1.48 8.10
CA TRP A 52 -12.25 -2.00 6.88
C TRP A 52 -12.13 -0.87 5.88
N LEU A 53 -10.93 -0.70 5.34
CA LEU A 53 -10.59 0.34 4.40
C LEU A 53 -10.08 -0.30 3.11
N PHE A 54 -10.32 0.33 1.97
CA PHE A 54 -9.80 -0.13 0.68
C PHE A 54 -9.28 1.05 -0.15
N GLY A 55 -8.10 0.86 -0.75
CA GLY A 55 -7.41 1.90 -1.51
C GLY A 55 -6.17 1.34 -2.17
N HIS A 56 -5.75 1.94 -3.29
CA HIS A 56 -4.50 1.58 -4.00
C HIS A 56 -4.39 0.11 -4.44
N GLY A 57 -5.48 -0.65 -4.41
CA GLY A 57 -5.51 -2.09 -4.72
C GLY A 57 -5.30 -3.02 -3.52
N ILE A 58 -5.22 -2.49 -2.29
CA ILE A 58 -5.07 -3.26 -1.05
C ILE A 58 -6.15 -2.89 -0.02
N GLY A 59 -6.47 -3.82 0.87
CA GLY A 59 -7.27 -3.55 2.07
C GLY A 59 -6.42 -3.17 3.28
N ILE A 60 -6.97 -2.36 4.18
CA ILE A 60 -6.46 -2.19 5.54
C ILE A 60 -7.57 -2.60 6.51
N HIS A 61 -7.24 -3.57 7.37
CA HIS A 61 -8.09 -4.00 8.47
C HIS A 61 -7.59 -3.37 9.76
N LEU A 62 -8.34 -2.40 10.28
CA LEU A 62 -8.06 -1.77 11.56
C LEU A 62 -8.79 -2.53 12.66
N LEU A 63 -8.06 -2.91 13.71
CA LEU A 63 -8.61 -3.57 14.90
C LEU A 63 -8.30 -2.70 16.11
N GLN A 64 -9.31 -2.36 16.89
CA GLN A 64 -9.08 -1.68 18.15
C GLN A 64 -8.40 -2.65 19.13
N SER A 65 -7.35 -2.19 19.80
CA SER A 65 -6.75 -2.94 20.90
C SER A 65 -7.73 -3.11 22.06
N GLU A 66 -7.73 -4.29 22.69
CA GLU A 66 -8.48 -4.53 23.93
C GLU A 66 -7.90 -3.77 25.13
N ASN A 67 -6.62 -3.36 25.04
CA ASN A 67 -5.97 -2.52 26.04
C ASN A 67 -5.21 -1.36 25.36
N PRO A 68 -5.93 -0.32 24.90
CA PRO A 68 -5.37 0.80 24.16
C PRO A 68 -4.28 1.56 24.95
N GLU A 69 -4.41 1.65 26.27
CA GLU A 69 -3.44 2.35 27.13
C GLU A 69 -2.12 1.60 27.31
N SER A 70 -2.08 0.30 27.01
CA SER A 70 -0.85 -0.50 27.03
C SER A 70 -0.07 -0.46 25.72
N MET A 71 -0.63 0.12 24.66
CA MET A 71 0.04 0.21 23.38
C MET A 71 1.22 1.18 23.45
N THR A 72 2.38 0.71 22.99
CA THR A 72 3.57 1.55 22.88
C THR A 72 3.63 2.15 21.49
N LYS A 73 3.73 3.48 21.43
CA LYS A 73 3.91 4.21 20.17
C LYS A 73 5.40 4.48 19.94
N LYS A 74 5.89 4.09 18.76
CA LYS A 74 7.22 4.52 18.31
C LYS A 74 7.18 6.00 17.93
N THR A 75 8.09 6.76 18.49
CA THR A 75 8.19 8.22 18.25
C THR A 75 9.33 8.58 17.31
N VAL A 76 10.39 7.77 17.25
CA VAL A 76 11.55 7.98 16.39
C VAL A 76 11.33 7.29 15.05
N ILE A 77 11.42 8.05 13.95
CA ILE A 77 11.35 7.50 12.60
C ILE A 77 12.67 6.79 12.31
N ASN A 78 12.60 5.48 12.11
CA ASN A 78 13.72 4.63 11.73
C ASN A 78 13.42 3.93 10.40
N PRO A 79 13.99 4.38 9.27
CA PRO A 79 13.76 3.78 7.95
C PRO A 79 14.00 2.27 7.82
N LYS A 80 14.63 1.65 8.82
CA LYS A 80 14.89 0.20 8.87
C LYS A 80 13.79 -0.61 9.58
N ASP A 81 12.79 0.04 10.16
CA ASP A 81 11.67 -0.65 10.81
C ASP A 81 10.70 -1.24 9.77
N ASN A 82 9.88 -2.19 10.20
CA ASN A 82 8.79 -2.74 9.38
C ASN A 82 7.84 -1.62 8.95
N HIS A 83 7.52 -1.57 7.66
CA HIS A 83 6.66 -0.55 7.06
C HIS A 83 5.78 -1.15 5.96
N ILE A 84 4.74 -0.39 5.59
CA ILE A 84 4.09 -0.52 4.29
C ILE A 84 4.54 0.60 3.38
N SER A 85 4.78 0.28 2.11
CA SER A 85 5.28 1.23 1.12
C SER A 85 4.24 1.51 0.06
N PHE A 86 4.10 2.78 -0.32
CA PHE A 86 3.22 3.21 -1.41
C PHE A 86 4.01 3.94 -2.49
N GLN A 87 3.65 3.63 -3.75
CA GLN A 87 4.09 4.39 -4.90
C GLN A 87 3.33 5.72 -4.96
N CYS A 88 4.01 6.78 -5.42
CA CYS A 88 3.38 8.07 -5.69
C CYS A 88 3.72 8.57 -7.11
N GLU A 89 2.92 9.52 -7.58
CA GLU A 89 3.16 10.20 -8.86
C GLU A 89 4.23 11.30 -8.76
N SER A 90 4.34 11.93 -7.58
CA SER A 90 5.27 13.05 -7.38
C SER A 90 5.72 13.15 -5.94
N MET A 91 7.02 12.94 -5.72
CA MET A 91 7.58 13.03 -4.37
C MET A 91 7.54 14.44 -3.80
N GLY A 92 7.74 15.45 -4.62
CA GLY A 92 7.65 16.85 -4.18
C GLY A 92 6.25 17.24 -3.72
N MET A 93 5.20 16.69 -4.33
CA MET A 93 3.81 16.94 -3.91
C MET A 93 3.50 16.30 -2.56
N VAL A 94 3.95 15.06 -2.35
CA VAL A 94 3.78 14.36 -1.07
C VAL A 94 4.53 15.10 0.03
N GLU A 95 5.79 15.46 -0.20
CA GLU A 95 6.62 16.17 0.77
C GLU A 95 5.99 17.52 1.20
N LYS A 96 5.51 18.28 0.21
CA LYS A 96 4.77 19.52 0.46
C LYS A 96 3.52 19.28 1.32
N LYS A 97 2.73 18.26 1.00
CA LYS A 97 1.50 17.94 1.73
C LYS A 97 1.78 17.50 3.17
N LEU A 98 2.76 16.63 3.40
CA LEU A 98 3.17 16.23 4.75
C LEU A 98 3.59 17.45 5.59
N THR A 99 4.35 18.38 4.98
CA THR A 99 4.75 19.63 5.62
C THR A 99 3.55 20.52 5.96
N GLU A 100 2.61 20.72 5.02
CA GLU A 100 1.39 21.50 5.24
C GLU A 100 0.52 20.92 6.37
N MET A 101 0.49 19.59 6.51
CA MET A 101 -0.26 18.88 7.55
C MET A 101 0.50 18.79 8.88
N GLY A 102 1.74 19.30 8.96
CA GLY A 102 2.57 19.22 10.15
C GLY A 102 3.04 17.80 10.50
N ILE A 103 3.04 16.88 9.53
CA ILE A 103 3.50 15.50 9.72
C ILE A 103 5.01 15.47 9.60
N HIS A 104 5.69 15.04 10.66
CA HIS A 104 7.14 14.85 10.63
C HIS A 104 7.50 13.62 9.77
N TYR A 105 8.52 13.78 8.92
CA TYR A 105 9.00 12.72 8.04
C TYR A 105 10.53 12.74 7.95
N VAL A 106 11.11 11.62 7.53
CA VAL A 106 12.53 11.49 7.16
C VAL A 106 12.62 11.18 5.68
N ARG A 107 13.48 11.91 4.97
CA ARG A 107 13.81 11.64 3.56
C ARG A 107 15.10 10.84 3.44
N GLN A 108 15.11 9.85 2.56
CA GLN A 108 16.31 9.16 2.11
C GLN A 108 16.36 9.09 0.60
N ARG A 109 17.57 8.94 0.06
CA ARG A 109 17.82 8.70 -1.35
C ARG A 109 18.75 7.52 -1.52
N VAL A 110 18.38 6.62 -2.42
CA VAL A 110 19.16 5.48 -2.87
C VAL A 110 19.61 5.73 -4.31
N GLU A 111 20.86 5.39 -4.61
CA GLU A 111 21.41 5.42 -5.96
C GLU A 111 21.87 4.01 -6.34
N GLU A 112 21.38 3.51 -7.47
CA GLU A 112 21.79 2.22 -8.03
C GLU A 112 21.92 2.37 -9.54
N GLY A 113 23.12 2.13 -10.08
CA GLY A 113 23.36 2.20 -11.53
C GLY A 113 23.02 3.55 -12.18
N GLY A 114 23.10 4.66 -11.43
CA GLY A 114 22.72 6.01 -11.89
C GLY A 114 21.22 6.31 -11.85
N ILE A 115 20.39 5.39 -11.32
CA ILE A 115 18.97 5.61 -11.03
C ILE A 115 18.86 6.09 -9.59
N TYR A 116 18.07 7.15 -9.37
CA TYR A 116 17.81 7.70 -8.04
C TYR A 116 16.40 7.36 -7.57
N VAL A 117 16.31 6.72 -6.42
CA VAL A 117 15.05 6.47 -5.71
C VAL A 117 15.01 7.31 -4.45
N ASP A 118 13.93 8.06 -4.27
CA ASP A 118 13.61 8.83 -3.10
C ASP A 118 12.59 8.09 -2.24
N GLN A 119 12.79 8.16 -0.93
CA GLN A 119 11.93 7.54 0.07
C GLN A 119 11.56 8.59 1.11
N LEU A 120 10.29 8.65 1.48
CA LEU A 120 9.80 9.43 2.62
C LEU A 120 9.20 8.48 3.66
N PHE A 121 9.68 8.57 4.90
CA PHE A 121 9.21 7.76 6.02
C PHE A 121 8.50 8.63 7.04
N PHE A 122 7.32 8.20 7.48
CA PHE A 122 6.57 8.82 8.57
C PHE A 122 5.74 7.77 9.31
N HIS A 123 5.13 8.15 10.41
CA HIS A 123 4.29 7.26 11.20
C HIS A 123 2.80 7.55 10.98
N ASP A 124 2.00 6.50 11.11
CA ASP A 124 0.56 6.59 11.37
C ASP A 124 0.28 7.09 12.82
N PRO A 125 -0.99 7.19 13.25
CA PRO A 125 -1.35 7.64 14.60
C PRO A 125 -0.76 6.77 15.72
N ASP A 126 -0.51 5.48 15.47
CA ASP A 126 -0.05 4.51 16.47
C ASP A 126 1.46 4.21 16.38
N GLY A 127 2.18 4.82 15.44
CA GLY A 127 3.63 4.64 15.27
C GLY A 127 4.01 3.52 14.29
N PHE A 128 3.06 2.98 13.52
CA PHE A 128 3.37 2.11 12.40
C PHE A 128 3.98 2.92 11.26
N MET A 129 4.99 2.37 10.61
CA MET A 129 5.78 3.11 9.63
C MET A 129 5.17 3.02 8.23
N ILE A 130 5.07 4.18 7.60
CA ILE A 130 4.63 4.35 6.23
C ILE A 130 5.81 4.87 5.43
N GLU A 131 6.06 4.21 4.31
CA GLU A 131 7.02 4.66 3.30
C GLU A 131 6.25 5.14 2.07
N ILE A 132 6.68 6.26 1.51
CA ILE A 132 6.37 6.63 0.13
C ILE A 132 7.65 6.50 -0.67
N CYS A 133 7.65 5.67 -1.70
CA CYS A 133 8.82 5.38 -2.52
C CYS A 133 8.48 5.51 -4.01
N ASN A 134 9.42 6.00 -4.82
CA ASN A 134 9.39 5.81 -6.29
C ASN A 134 10.21 4.58 -6.71
N CYS A 135 10.11 3.50 -5.95
CA CYS A 135 10.93 2.29 -6.11
C CYS A 135 10.69 1.60 -7.47
N ASP A 136 9.57 1.85 -8.12
CA ASP A 136 9.27 1.36 -9.47
C ASP A 136 10.27 1.85 -10.55
N ASP A 137 11.05 2.89 -10.25
CA ASP A 137 12.13 3.38 -11.13
C ASP A 137 13.30 2.38 -11.20
N LEU A 138 13.46 1.51 -10.19
CA LEU A 138 14.51 0.48 -10.19
C LEU A 138 14.07 -0.78 -10.94
N PRO A 139 14.95 -1.37 -11.75
CA PRO A 139 14.67 -2.66 -12.37
C PRO A 139 14.61 -3.76 -11.31
N VAL A 140 13.54 -4.53 -11.30
CA VAL A 140 13.44 -5.75 -10.48
C VAL A 140 14.23 -6.87 -11.16
N ILE A 141 15.42 -7.14 -10.64
CA ILE A 141 16.32 -8.18 -11.16
C ILE A 141 16.39 -9.34 -10.17
N PRO A 142 15.78 -10.50 -10.46
CA PRO A 142 15.86 -11.65 -9.60
C PRO A 142 17.25 -12.26 -9.56
N LEU A 143 17.70 -12.60 -8.35
CA LEU A 143 19.04 -13.14 -8.10
C LEU A 143 19.31 -14.49 -8.80
N ALA A 144 18.24 -15.23 -9.14
CA ALA A 144 18.33 -16.52 -9.83
C ALA A 144 18.39 -16.40 -11.37
N GLY A 145 18.43 -15.18 -11.92
CA GLY A 145 18.63 -14.93 -13.36
C GLY A 145 17.37 -14.98 -14.23
N GLU A 146 16.18 -15.11 -13.65
CA GLU A 146 14.92 -15.00 -14.38
C GLU A 146 14.36 -13.58 -14.29
N MET A 147 14.11 -12.91 -15.39
CA MET A 147 13.62 -11.53 -15.39
C MET A 147 12.14 -11.48 -14.96
N ILE A 148 11.83 -10.93 -13.79
CA ILE A 148 10.44 -10.63 -13.40
C ILE A 148 10.09 -9.27 -14.02
N ARG A 149 9.11 -9.27 -14.92
CA ARG A 149 8.56 -8.01 -15.43
C ARG A 149 7.83 -7.33 -14.28
N SER A 150 8.27 -6.12 -13.92
CA SER A 150 7.48 -5.25 -13.06
C SER A 150 6.09 -5.10 -13.69
N CYS A 151 5.05 -5.48 -12.97
CA CYS A 151 3.67 -5.24 -13.36
C CYS A 151 3.39 -3.74 -13.20
N SER A 152 3.97 -2.90 -14.05
CA SER A 152 3.33 -1.65 -14.41
C SER A 152 1.94 -2.04 -14.89
N ARG A 153 0.89 -1.55 -14.22
CA ARG A 153 -0.52 -1.83 -14.52
C ARG A 153 -0.76 -1.65 -16.03
N ILE A 154 -0.62 -2.72 -16.82
CA ILE A 154 -1.03 -2.71 -18.22
C ILE A 154 -2.54 -2.65 -18.15
N ASN A 155 -3.06 -1.51 -18.59
CA ASN A 155 -4.46 -1.26 -18.86
C ASN A 155 -5.05 -2.50 -19.54
N LEU A 156 -5.91 -3.25 -18.85
CA LEU A 156 -6.73 -4.28 -19.49
C LEU A 156 -7.71 -3.56 -20.40
N GLN A 157 -7.27 -3.22 -21.62
CA GLN A 157 -8.20 -3.01 -22.71
C GLN A 157 -8.87 -4.35 -22.95
N MET A 158 -10.09 -4.48 -22.43
CA MET A 158 -11.00 -5.55 -22.76
C MET A 158 -11.01 -5.72 -24.27
N ILE A 159 -10.67 -6.92 -24.74
CA ILE A 159 -10.93 -7.35 -26.10
C ILE A 159 -12.45 -7.24 -26.29
N GLN A 160 -12.90 -6.15 -26.90
CA GLN A 160 -14.27 -6.04 -27.40
C GLN A 160 -14.43 -7.10 -28.48
N GLN A 161 -15.17 -8.16 -28.21
CA GLN A 161 -15.70 -9.01 -29.27
C GLN A 161 -16.71 -8.18 -30.07
N PRO A 162 -16.68 -8.21 -31.41
CA PRO A 162 -17.67 -7.50 -32.21
C PRO A 162 -19.05 -8.16 -32.00
N HIS A 163 -19.99 -7.38 -31.47
CA HIS A 163 -21.40 -7.74 -31.45
C HIS A 163 -21.90 -7.92 -32.89
N ILE A 164 -22.24 -9.16 -33.24
CA ILE A 164 -22.99 -9.46 -34.47
C ILE A 164 -24.40 -8.88 -34.30
N GLN A 165 -24.73 -7.86 -35.09
CA GLN A 165 -26.10 -7.35 -35.21
C GLN A 165 -26.98 -8.40 -35.89
N VAL A 166 -27.89 -9.02 -35.13
CA VAL A 166 -29.03 -9.72 -35.72
C VAL A 166 -30.09 -8.67 -36.05
N ARG A 167 -30.23 -8.41 -37.34
CA ARG A 167 -31.24 -7.53 -37.93
C ARG A 167 -32.60 -8.22 -37.87
N VAL A 168 -33.56 -7.66 -37.14
CA VAL A 168 -34.97 -7.99 -37.29
C VAL A 168 -35.66 -6.77 -37.92
N GLN A 169 -36.31 -6.99 -39.05
CA GLN A 169 -37.13 -6.03 -39.79
C GLN A 169 -38.47 -6.71 -40.11
N PRO A 170 -39.49 -5.91 -40.41
CA PRO A 170 -40.33 -5.16 -39.49
C PRO A 170 -41.53 -5.97 -38.96
#